data_AF-A0A7X9H9X7-F1
#
_entry.id   AF-A0A7X9H9X7-F1
#
_cell.length_a   1.000
_cell.length_b   1.000
_cell.length_c   1.000
_cell.angle_alpha   90.00
_cell.angle_beta   90.00
_cell.angle_gamma   90.00
#
_symmetry.space_group_name_H-M   'P 1'
#
loop_
_entity.id
_entity.type
_entity.pdbx_description
1 polymer ?
#
loop_
_entity_poly.entity_id
_entity_poly.type
_entity_poly.pdbx_seq_one_letter_code
_entity_poly.pdbx_strand_id
1 'polypeptide(L)'
;MPNFEGPPQFNPEEQTPTLEKRPEVEKEEKIKQLFGHCFEISKFEEGDRIPVGGESIFSSEANIKIEVDFQQFQELFQEAHEVAIKYDLPKLREWLTSQGIEVDEKLFAELFAFTKKFEQKYPDNPKSSEARKKLYSEKGKELKLSDIFNANNAECAEIAALAQGYLQQEGISSSYFSGDVLWNREEEFSEEHSFIIIRQGDKVYIYDPANPTSTTSGKFPSLYTTEANFDEEVAKGQKRFVTARNILSKKEAFYGVNNGTNVWAEKHIV
;
A
#
# COMPACT_ATOMS: atom_id res chain seq x y z
N MET A 1 -27.37 50.84 69.16
CA MET A 1 -26.98 49.43 69.35
C MET A 1 -27.03 48.78 67.97
N PRO A 2 -25.88 48.43 67.35
CA PRO A 2 -25.85 47.84 66.02
C PRO A 2 -26.09 46.33 66.07
N ASN A 3 -26.98 45.84 65.20
CA ASN A 3 -27.26 44.43 64.97
C ASN A 3 -26.04 43.74 64.33
N PHE A 4 -25.59 42.63 64.92
CA PHE A 4 -24.66 41.70 64.29
C PHE A 4 -25.44 40.69 63.46
N GLU A 5 -25.24 40.72 62.15
CA GLU A 5 -25.70 39.68 61.22
C GLU A 5 -24.80 38.44 61.36
N GLY A 6 -25.43 37.27 61.48
CA GLY A 6 -24.75 35.98 61.61
C GLY A 6 -24.08 35.51 60.32
N PRO A 7 -23.12 34.58 60.41
CA PRO A 7 -22.34 34.12 59.26
C PRO A 7 -23.19 33.31 58.26
N PRO A 8 -22.84 33.34 56.96
CA PRO A 8 -23.61 32.69 55.91
C PRO A 8 -23.57 31.16 56.05
N GLN A 9 -24.74 30.53 55.86
CA GLN A 9 -24.91 29.08 55.82
C GLN A 9 -24.27 28.51 54.54
N PHE A 10 -23.37 27.56 54.71
CA PHE A 10 -22.74 26.81 53.63
C PHE A 10 -23.70 25.72 53.13
N ASN A 11 -24.06 25.77 51.85
CA ASN A 11 -24.96 24.81 51.20
C ASN A 11 -24.11 23.81 50.38
N PRO A 12 -24.03 22.51 50.76
CA PRO A 12 -23.06 21.58 50.17
C PRO A 12 -23.51 20.93 48.84
N GLU A 13 -24.45 21.51 48.10
CA GLU A 13 -24.92 20.98 46.81
C GLU A 13 -24.26 21.65 45.59
N GLU A 14 -22.97 21.95 45.68
CA GLU A 14 -22.18 22.36 44.50
C GLU A 14 -21.72 21.13 43.70
N GLN A 15 -22.51 20.84 42.66
CA GLN A 15 -22.07 20.47 41.32
C GLN A 15 -20.90 19.48 41.24
N THR A 16 -21.24 18.19 41.28
CA THR A 16 -20.39 17.15 40.72
C THR A 16 -20.12 17.47 39.25
N PRO A 17 -18.86 17.63 38.80
CA PRO A 17 -18.55 17.83 37.40
C PRO A 17 -18.97 16.57 36.65
N THR A 18 -19.94 16.69 35.75
CA THR A 18 -20.26 15.64 34.79
C THR A 18 -18.99 15.40 33.97
N LEU A 19 -18.35 14.26 34.16
CA LEU A 19 -17.25 13.79 33.33
C LEU A 19 -17.78 13.68 31.89
N GLU A 20 -17.57 14.74 31.10
CA GLU A 20 -17.72 14.67 29.65
C GLU A 20 -16.80 13.56 29.16
N LYS A 21 -17.41 12.47 28.68
CA LYS A 21 -16.70 11.41 27.96
C LYS A 21 -15.99 12.09 26.80
N ARG A 22 -14.66 12.21 26.92
CA ARG A 22 -13.80 12.50 25.76
C ARG A 22 -14.18 11.49 24.68
N PRO A 23 -14.37 11.92 23.42
CA PRO A 23 -14.58 10.96 22.34
C PRO A 23 -13.42 9.98 22.38
N GLU A 24 -13.75 8.69 22.51
CA GLU A 24 -12.78 7.62 22.28
C GLU A 24 -12.28 7.83 20.86
N VAL A 25 -11.00 8.18 20.73
CA VAL A 25 -10.31 8.14 19.45
C VAL A 25 -10.36 6.67 19.05
N GLU A 26 -11.24 6.32 18.10
CA GLU A 26 -11.25 5.00 17.48
C GLU A 26 -9.80 4.71 17.06
N LYS A 27 -9.21 3.68 17.68
CA LYS A 27 -7.92 3.18 17.23
C LYS A 27 -8.17 2.61 15.85
N GLU A 28 -7.80 3.35 14.81
CA GLU A 28 -7.77 2.82 13.45
C GLU A 28 -6.95 1.52 13.47
N GLU A 29 -7.57 0.43 13.04
CA GLU A 29 -6.88 -0.84 12.89
C GLU A 29 -5.81 -0.68 11.81
N LYS A 30 -4.55 -0.83 12.20
CA LYS A 30 -3.37 -0.70 11.33
C LYS A 30 -3.41 -1.66 10.14
N ILE A 31 -3.99 -2.85 10.35
CA ILE A 31 -4.22 -3.87 9.34
C ILE A 31 -5.72 -4.07 9.26
N LYS A 32 -6.30 -3.75 8.10
CA LYS A 32 -7.72 -3.92 7.81
C LYS A 32 -7.90 -5.20 7.00
N GLN A 33 -8.53 -6.21 7.61
CA GLN A 33 -8.91 -7.42 6.89
C GLN A 33 -9.97 -7.09 5.82
N LEU A 34 -9.79 -7.63 4.62
CA LEU A 34 -10.72 -7.48 3.51
C LEU A 34 -11.36 -8.84 3.18
N PHE A 35 -12.06 -8.91 2.05
CA PHE A 35 -12.69 -10.15 1.62
C PHE A 35 -11.64 -11.24 1.32
N GLY A 36 -11.87 -12.45 1.81
CA GLY A 36 -11.02 -13.61 1.58
C GLY A 36 -9.66 -13.51 2.29
N HIS A 37 -8.58 -13.75 1.55
CA HIS A 37 -7.21 -13.69 2.11
C HIS A 37 -6.58 -12.28 2.05
N CYS A 38 -7.31 -11.31 1.48
CA CYS A 38 -6.79 -9.98 1.21
C CYS A 38 -6.83 -9.06 2.44
N PHE A 39 -5.92 -8.11 2.52
CA PHE A 39 -5.87 -7.11 3.59
C PHE A 39 -5.20 -5.81 3.12
N GLU A 40 -5.50 -4.72 3.81
CA GLU A 40 -4.91 -3.40 3.60
C GLU A 40 -4.10 -2.99 4.84
N ILE A 41 -2.93 -2.39 4.62
CA ILE A 41 -2.10 -1.81 5.68
C ILE A 41 -1.89 -0.34 5.36
N SER A 42 -2.48 0.53 6.17
CA SER A 42 -2.43 1.98 5.97
C SER A 42 -1.03 2.55 6.23
N LYS A 43 -0.29 1.95 7.16
CA LYS A 43 1.01 2.45 7.60
C LYS A 43 1.89 1.32 8.12
N PHE A 44 3.14 1.31 7.66
CA PHE A 44 4.21 0.51 8.24
C PHE A 44 5.07 1.34 9.21
N GLU A 45 5.57 0.66 10.24
CA GLU A 45 6.50 1.14 11.25
C GLU A 45 7.64 0.12 11.40
N GLU A 46 8.80 0.59 11.87
CA GLU A 46 9.95 -0.27 12.13
C GLU A 46 9.56 -1.41 13.09
N GLY A 47 9.92 -2.65 12.74
CA GLY A 47 9.61 -3.85 13.51
C GLY A 47 8.22 -4.44 13.24
N ASP A 48 7.39 -3.82 12.40
CA ASP A 48 6.11 -4.42 12.00
C ASP A 48 6.30 -5.76 11.30
N ARG A 49 5.30 -6.63 11.44
CA ARG A 49 5.29 -7.94 10.76
C ARG A 49 4.28 -7.97 9.63
N ILE A 50 4.79 -7.98 8.40
CA ILE A 50 3.98 -8.01 7.19
C ILE A 50 3.65 -9.46 6.84
N PRO A 51 2.38 -9.82 6.62
CA PRO A 51 2.03 -11.11 6.04
C PRO A 51 2.40 -11.12 4.56
N VAL A 52 3.15 -12.13 4.13
CA VAL A 52 3.70 -12.20 2.74
C VAL A 52 3.44 -13.55 2.07
N GLY A 53 2.61 -14.37 2.71
CA GLY A 53 2.11 -15.65 2.20
C GLY A 53 1.48 -16.50 3.29
N GLY A 54 0.77 -17.55 2.86
CA GLY A 54 0.29 -18.64 3.70
C GLY A 54 1.02 -19.94 3.39
N GLU A 55 1.21 -20.79 4.40
CA GLU A 55 1.76 -22.16 4.23
C GLU A 55 0.81 -23.08 3.43
N SER A 56 -0.44 -22.68 3.22
CA SER A 56 -1.46 -23.49 2.56
C SER A 56 -2.46 -22.65 1.78
N ILE A 57 -2.74 -23.06 0.53
CA ILE A 57 -3.81 -22.52 -0.32
C ILE A 57 -5.23 -22.77 0.24
N PHE A 58 -5.34 -23.60 1.28
CA PHE A 58 -6.61 -23.89 1.97
C PHE A 58 -6.74 -23.14 3.30
N SER A 59 -5.76 -22.31 3.67
CA SER A 59 -5.77 -21.49 4.86
C SER A 59 -5.93 -20.03 4.49
N SER A 60 -6.84 -19.34 5.18
CA SER A 60 -6.89 -17.87 5.15
C SER A 60 -5.83 -17.22 6.04
N GLU A 61 -5.00 -18.02 6.73
CA GLU A 61 -3.96 -17.50 7.62
C GLU A 61 -2.67 -17.21 6.83
N ALA A 62 -2.33 -15.93 6.72
CA ALA A 62 -1.03 -15.48 6.26
C ALA A 62 0.01 -15.64 7.40
N ASN A 63 0.47 -16.87 7.60
CA ASN A 63 1.36 -17.26 8.68
C ASN A 63 2.84 -17.05 8.38
N ILE A 64 3.21 -16.85 7.11
CA ILE A 64 4.54 -16.40 6.72
C ILE A 64 4.58 -14.88 6.85
N LYS A 65 5.45 -14.41 7.75
CA LYS A 65 5.59 -12.99 8.05
C LYS A 65 7.05 -12.56 8.01
N ILE A 66 7.28 -11.32 7.59
CA ILE A 66 8.58 -10.68 7.62
C ILE A 66 8.55 -9.45 8.49
N GLU A 67 9.66 -9.20 9.18
CA GLU A 67 9.84 -7.99 9.98
C GLU A 67 10.34 -6.84 9.09
N VAL A 68 9.67 -5.69 9.19
CA VAL A 68 10.08 -4.46 8.53
C VAL A 68 11.28 -3.87 9.24
N ASP A 69 12.34 -3.58 8.48
CA ASP A 69 13.51 -2.88 8.95
C ASP A 69 13.94 -1.74 8.01
N PHE A 70 13.05 -0.75 7.83
CA PHE A 70 13.23 0.39 6.91
C PHE A 70 14.49 1.20 7.19
N GLN A 71 15.03 1.15 8.40
CA GLN A 71 16.32 1.77 8.71
C GLN A 71 17.44 1.27 7.76
N GLN A 72 17.40 0.01 7.30
CA GLN A 72 18.38 -0.55 6.35
C GLN A 72 18.25 0.03 4.94
N PHE A 73 17.14 0.70 4.61
CA PHE A 73 16.84 1.20 3.27
C PHE A 73 16.94 2.73 3.15
N GLN A 74 17.39 3.42 4.21
CA GLN A 74 17.48 4.89 4.23
C GLN A 74 18.35 5.46 3.11
N GLU A 75 19.44 4.78 2.74
CA GLU A 75 20.26 5.18 1.60
C GLU A 75 19.46 5.14 0.28
N LEU A 76 18.69 4.07 0.04
CA LEU A 76 17.84 3.98 -1.15
C LEU A 76 16.79 5.09 -1.18
N PHE A 77 16.14 5.33 -0.05
CA PHE A 77 15.11 6.36 0.07
C PHE A 77 15.68 7.76 -0.16
N GLN A 78 16.82 8.08 0.46
CA GLN A 78 17.51 9.35 0.26
C GLN A 78 17.92 9.53 -1.21
N GLU A 79 18.48 8.49 -1.84
CA GLU A 79 18.85 8.54 -3.25
C GLU A 79 17.65 8.74 -4.19
N ALA A 80 16.50 8.13 -3.88
CA ALA A 80 15.27 8.30 -4.63
C ALA A 80 14.74 9.73 -4.47
N HIS A 81 14.64 10.23 -3.23
CA HIS A 81 14.24 11.61 -2.95
C HIS A 81 15.12 12.63 -3.69
N GLU A 82 16.45 12.44 -3.66
CA GLU A 82 17.39 13.31 -4.38
C GLU A 82 17.21 13.30 -5.90
N VAL A 83 16.73 12.19 -6.47
CA VAL A 83 16.37 12.13 -7.88
C VAL A 83 15.04 12.84 -8.12
N ALA A 84 14.05 12.64 -7.26
CA ALA A 84 12.73 13.25 -7.38
C ALA A 84 12.79 14.78 -7.38
N ILE A 85 13.52 15.39 -6.44
CA ILE A 85 13.64 16.86 -6.33
C ILE A 85 14.40 17.53 -7.49
N LYS A 86 15.12 16.75 -8.31
CA LYS A 86 15.87 17.25 -9.47
C LYS A 86 15.01 17.35 -10.73
N TYR A 87 13.78 16.82 -10.73
CA TYR A 87 12.90 16.93 -11.89
C TYR A 87 12.38 18.36 -12.07
N ASP A 88 12.33 18.78 -13.33
CA ASP A 88 11.67 20.02 -13.76
C ASP A 88 10.16 19.76 -13.76
N LEU A 89 9.52 20.01 -12.61
CA LEU A 89 8.09 19.75 -12.38
C LEU A 89 7.18 20.44 -13.42
N PRO A 90 7.39 21.73 -13.79
CA PRO A 90 6.63 22.35 -14.88
C PRO A 90 6.70 21.56 -16.19
N LYS A 91 7.89 21.15 -16.63
CA LYS A 91 8.02 20.35 -17.86
C LYS A 91 7.41 18.96 -17.72
N LEU A 92 7.53 18.34 -16.56
CA LEU A 92 6.92 17.04 -16.29
C LEU A 92 5.39 17.14 -16.37
N ARG A 93 4.79 18.18 -15.77
CA ARG A 93 3.36 18.46 -15.87
C ARG A 93 2.91 18.66 -17.31
N GLU A 94 3.64 19.46 -18.09
CA GLU A 94 3.36 19.66 -19.52
C GLU A 94 3.39 18.34 -20.29
N TRP A 95 4.39 17.50 -20.03
CA TRP A 95 4.50 16.18 -20.63
C TRP A 95 3.33 15.27 -20.22
N LEU A 96 3.02 15.15 -18.92
CA LEU A 96 1.88 14.36 -18.44
C LEU A 96 0.56 14.80 -19.08
N THR A 97 0.32 16.11 -19.12
CA THR A 97 -0.88 16.69 -19.75
C THR A 97 -0.94 16.36 -21.24
N SER A 98 0.19 16.43 -21.96
CA SER A 98 0.24 16.06 -23.38
C SER A 98 -0.10 14.60 -23.66
N GLN A 99 0.07 13.72 -22.65
CA GLN A 99 -0.28 12.30 -22.71
C GLN A 99 -1.71 12.00 -22.21
N GLY A 100 -2.46 13.03 -21.81
CA GLY A 100 -3.76 12.89 -21.18
C GLY A 100 -3.70 12.22 -19.80
N ILE A 101 -2.57 12.37 -19.09
CA ILE A 101 -2.35 11.79 -17.77
C ILE A 101 -2.60 12.86 -16.72
N GLU A 102 -3.60 12.63 -15.87
CA GLU A 102 -4.03 13.57 -14.84
C GLU A 102 -3.49 13.19 -13.45
N VAL A 103 -2.19 12.90 -13.36
CA VAL A 103 -1.47 12.59 -12.12
C VAL A 103 -0.69 13.83 -11.68
N ASP A 104 -0.62 14.09 -10.38
CA ASP A 104 0.22 15.17 -9.86
C ASP A 104 1.69 14.95 -10.24
N GLU A 105 2.36 15.99 -10.74
CA GLU A 105 3.72 15.83 -11.25
C GLU A 105 4.73 15.50 -10.15
N LYS A 106 4.49 15.93 -8.91
CA LYS A 106 5.36 15.57 -7.77
C LYS A 106 5.17 14.09 -7.46
N LEU A 107 3.93 13.61 -7.37
CA LEU A 107 3.65 12.18 -7.20
C LEU A 107 4.33 11.33 -8.27
N PHE A 108 4.20 11.70 -9.55
CA PHE A 108 4.83 10.95 -10.63
C PHE A 108 6.36 10.98 -10.53
N ALA A 109 6.96 12.12 -10.16
CA ALA A 109 8.40 12.25 -9.95
C ALA A 109 8.91 11.31 -8.83
N GLU A 110 8.20 11.22 -7.71
CA GLU A 110 8.53 10.31 -6.60
C GLU A 110 8.47 8.85 -7.03
N LEU A 111 7.38 8.43 -7.69
CA LEU A 111 7.22 7.06 -8.17
C LEU A 111 8.30 6.68 -9.18
N PHE A 112 8.60 7.58 -10.11
CA PHE A 112 9.62 7.36 -11.12
C PHE A 112 11.03 7.30 -10.50
N ALA A 113 11.33 8.17 -9.54
CA ALA A 113 12.60 8.18 -8.84
C ALA A 113 12.82 6.90 -8.03
N PHE A 114 11.81 6.46 -7.28
CA PHE A 114 11.84 5.18 -6.56
C PHE A 114 12.07 4.02 -7.52
N THR A 115 11.24 3.88 -8.57
CA THR A 115 11.39 2.81 -9.56
C THR A 115 12.79 2.81 -10.18
N LYS A 116 13.33 3.97 -10.55
CA LYS A 116 14.68 4.06 -11.13
C LYS A 116 15.76 3.59 -10.17
N LYS A 117 15.70 4.00 -8.89
CA LYS A 117 16.71 3.64 -7.89
C LYS A 117 16.60 2.20 -7.42
N PHE A 118 15.36 1.71 -7.28
CA PHE A 118 15.07 0.33 -7.00
C PHE A 118 15.69 -0.59 -8.06
N GLU A 119 15.41 -0.35 -9.34
CA GLU A 119 15.90 -1.15 -10.47
C GLU A 119 17.44 -1.12 -10.61
N GLN A 120 18.08 -0.02 -10.20
CA GLN A 120 19.54 0.08 -10.18
C GLN A 120 20.15 -0.76 -9.06
N LYS A 121 19.51 -0.82 -7.89
CA LYS A 121 20.02 -1.50 -6.70
C LYS A 121 19.66 -2.99 -6.68
N TYR A 122 18.49 -3.35 -7.20
CA TYR A 122 17.93 -4.70 -7.17
C TYR A 122 17.49 -5.13 -8.58
N PRO A 123 18.43 -5.58 -9.43
CA PRO A 123 18.12 -6.04 -10.77
C PRO A 123 17.34 -7.36 -10.77
N ASP A 124 16.53 -7.58 -11.80
CA ASP A 124 15.68 -8.76 -11.98
C ASP A 124 16.43 -10.08 -11.70
N ASN A 125 15.87 -10.90 -10.81
CA ASN A 125 16.36 -12.24 -10.51
C ASN A 125 15.35 -13.31 -10.97
N PRO A 126 15.59 -14.05 -12.06
CA PRO A 126 14.65 -15.05 -12.56
C PRO A 126 14.49 -16.27 -11.63
N LYS A 127 15.35 -16.41 -10.60
CA LYS A 127 15.29 -17.49 -9.61
C LYS A 127 14.78 -17.02 -8.25
N SER A 128 14.25 -15.79 -8.16
CA SER A 128 13.79 -15.18 -6.90
C SER A 128 12.80 -16.09 -6.18
N SER A 129 11.80 -16.64 -6.87
CA SER A 129 10.75 -17.45 -6.23
C SER A 129 11.25 -18.73 -5.56
N GLU A 130 12.11 -19.50 -6.23
CA GLU A 130 12.70 -20.72 -5.68
C GLU A 130 13.61 -20.38 -4.49
N ALA A 131 14.45 -19.35 -4.64
CA ALA A 131 15.38 -18.91 -3.62
C ALA A 131 14.66 -18.29 -2.40
N ARG A 132 13.55 -17.58 -2.62
CA ARG A 132 12.66 -17.01 -1.60
C ARG A 132 12.05 -18.12 -0.75
N LYS A 133 11.48 -19.16 -1.36
CA LYS A 133 10.93 -20.33 -0.63
C LYS A 133 11.97 -20.99 0.27
N LYS A 134 13.19 -21.18 -0.23
CA LYS A 134 14.30 -21.72 0.54
C LYS A 134 14.68 -20.81 1.72
N LEU A 135 14.76 -19.50 1.49
CA LEU A 135 15.07 -18.53 2.54
C LEU A 135 14.04 -18.56 3.68
N TYR A 136 12.75 -18.63 3.36
CA TYR A 136 11.68 -18.76 4.35
C TYR A 136 11.79 -20.06 5.16
N SER A 137 12.11 -21.17 4.51
CA SER A 137 12.28 -22.46 5.20
C SER A 137 13.48 -22.49 6.15
N GLU A 138 14.54 -21.73 5.85
CA GLU A 138 15.79 -21.75 6.62
C GLU A 138 15.75 -20.77 7.79
N LYS A 139 15.25 -19.54 7.57
CA LYS A 139 15.23 -18.47 8.58
C LYS A 139 13.94 -18.40 9.40
N GLY A 140 12.85 -19.00 8.92
CA GLY A 140 11.58 -19.05 9.64
C GLY A 140 11.05 -17.66 10.04
N LYS A 141 10.68 -17.49 11.32
CA LYS A 141 9.97 -16.32 11.86
C LYS A 141 10.85 -15.09 12.15
N GLU A 142 12.16 -15.18 11.89
CA GLU A 142 13.13 -14.09 12.15
C GLU A 142 13.52 -13.33 10.88
N LEU A 143 12.89 -13.65 9.74
CA LEU A 143 13.26 -13.06 8.47
C LEU A 143 12.89 -11.58 8.40
N LYS A 144 13.88 -10.75 8.06
CA LYS A 144 13.70 -9.31 7.86
C LYS A 144 13.52 -8.95 6.40
N LEU A 145 12.92 -7.80 6.13
CA LEU A 145 12.78 -7.27 4.77
C LEU A 145 14.16 -7.12 4.11
N SER A 146 15.13 -6.55 4.81
CA SER A 146 16.51 -6.41 4.32
C SER A 146 17.18 -7.73 3.97
N ASP A 147 16.89 -8.82 4.69
CA ASP A 147 17.45 -10.14 4.37
C ASP A 147 17.02 -10.62 2.98
N ILE A 148 15.77 -10.36 2.60
CA ILE A 148 15.20 -10.77 1.31
C ILE A 148 15.81 -9.96 0.18
N PHE A 149 15.95 -8.65 0.39
CA PHE A 149 16.57 -7.75 -0.59
C PHE A 149 18.07 -8.00 -0.75
N ASN A 150 18.79 -8.27 0.34
CA ASN A 150 20.22 -8.62 0.30
C ASN A 150 20.46 -9.93 -0.46
N ALA A 151 19.50 -10.86 -0.40
CA ALA A 151 19.53 -12.10 -1.18
C ALA A 151 19.03 -11.94 -2.62
N ASN A 152 18.55 -10.75 -3.00
CA ASN A 152 17.88 -10.44 -4.27
C ASN A 152 16.71 -11.38 -4.58
N ASN A 153 15.90 -11.69 -3.56
CA ASN A 153 14.79 -12.65 -3.64
C ASN A 153 13.41 -12.02 -3.40
N ALA A 154 13.33 -10.68 -3.45
CA ALA A 154 12.08 -9.97 -3.23
C ALA A 154 11.07 -10.24 -4.35
N GLU A 155 9.80 -10.39 -3.97
CA GLU A 155 8.66 -10.47 -4.89
C GLU A 155 7.65 -9.35 -4.58
N CYS A 156 6.44 -9.43 -5.14
CA CYS A 156 5.46 -8.35 -5.08
C CYS A 156 5.19 -7.84 -3.65
N ALA A 157 5.09 -8.73 -2.66
CA ALA A 157 4.82 -8.36 -1.28
C ALA A 157 5.95 -7.53 -0.66
N GLU A 158 7.20 -7.96 -0.80
CA GLU A 158 8.36 -7.25 -0.25
C GLU A 158 8.64 -5.95 -1.00
N ILE A 159 8.47 -5.95 -2.33
CA ILE A 159 8.66 -4.76 -3.17
C ILE A 159 7.60 -3.71 -2.86
N ALA A 160 6.33 -4.10 -2.76
CA ALA A 160 5.26 -3.19 -2.36
C ALA A 160 5.46 -2.66 -0.93
N ALA A 161 5.87 -3.51 0.02
CA ALA A 161 6.19 -3.06 1.38
C ALA A 161 7.29 -1.99 1.41
N LEU A 162 8.38 -2.20 0.64
CA LEU A 162 9.48 -1.24 0.54
C LEU A 162 9.03 0.07 -0.12
N ALA A 163 8.23 -0.02 -1.19
CA ALA A 163 7.67 1.16 -1.86
C ALA A 163 6.75 1.95 -0.94
N GLN A 164 5.88 1.29 -0.17
CA GLN A 164 5.02 1.94 0.81
C GLN A 164 5.84 2.67 1.88
N GLY A 165 6.94 2.08 2.36
CA GLY A 165 7.87 2.73 3.29
C GLY A 165 8.43 4.05 2.73
N TYR A 166 8.85 4.05 1.47
CA TYR A 166 9.31 5.26 0.78
C TYR A 166 8.19 6.31 0.65
N LEU A 167 7.03 5.92 0.12
CA LEU A 167 5.91 6.83 -0.11
C LEU A 167 5.40 7.48 1.18
N GLN A 168 5.36 6.71 2.28
CA GLN A 168 5.07 7.26 3.60
C GLN A 168 6.06 8.32 4.05
N GLN A 169 7.36 8.12 3.81
CA GLN A 169 8.40 9.08 4.16
C GLN A 169 8.24 10.40 3.38
N GLU A 170 7.81 10.31 2.12
CA GLU A 170 7.52 11.48 1.27
C GLU A 170 6.17 12.14 1.56
N GLY A 171 5.41 11.62 2.54
CA GLY A 171 4.10 12.13 2.94
C GLY A 171 3.00 11.88 1.89
N ILE A 172 3.17 10.88 1.04
CA ILE A 172 2.18 10.47 0.05
C ILE A 172 1.10 9.64 0.74
N SER A 173 -0.16 9.98 0.49
CA SER A 173 -1.31 9.24 1.00
C SER A 173 -1.45 7.92 0.24
N SER A 174 -0.84 6.87 0.77
CA SER A 174 -0.86 5.53 0.18
C SER A 174 -1.08 4.43 1.22
N SER A 175 -1.56 3.28 0.78
CA SER A 175 -1.65 2.06 1.59
C SER A 175 -1.12 0.85 0.83
N TYR A 176 -0.49 -0.07 1.57
CA TYR A 176 -0.14 -1.38 1.06
C TYR A 176 -1.39 -2.25 0.96
N PHE A 177 -1.50 -3.00 -0.12
CA PHE A 177 -2.62 -3.89 -0.38
C PHE A 177 -2.10 -5.27 -0.74
N SER A 178 -2.49 -6.28 0.03
CA SER A 178 -2.37 -7.68 -0.34
C SER A 178 -3.70 -8.10 -0.95
N GLY A 179 -3.71 -8.28 -2.27
CA GLY A 179 -4.90 -8.57 -3.04
C GLY A 179 -4.62 -9.56 -4.15
N ASP A 180 -5.41 -9.44 -5.21
CA ASP A 180 -5.35 -10.30 -6.38
C ASP A 180 -5.36 -9.48 -7.66
N VAL A 181 -4.76 -10.04 -8.71
CA VAL A 181 -4.78 -9.46 -10.06
C VAL A 181 -5.22 -10.51 -11.09
N LEU A 182 -5.97 -10.06 -12.09
CA LEU A 182 -6.17 -10.77 -13.35
C LEU A 182 -5.51 -9.94 -14.45
N TRP A 183 -4.68 -10.57 -15.26
CA TRP A 183 -4.03 -9.91 -16.39
C TRP A 183 -4.92 -9.92 -17.63
N ASN A 184 -5.91 -10.81 -17.65
CA ASN A 184 -6.93 -10.89 -18.69
C ASN A 184 -8.32 -11.06 -18.07
N ARG A 185 -9.32 -10.41 -18.68
CA ARG A 185 -10.73 -10.47 -18.23
C ARG A 185 -11.28 -11.90 -18.21
N GLU A 186 -10.82 -12.73 -19.16
CA GLU A 186 -11.29 -14.09 -19.36
C GLU A 186 -10.60 -15.12 -18.43
N GLU A 187 -9.64 -14.70 -17.60
CA GLU A 187 -8.98 -15.59 -16.65
C GLU A 187 -9.96 -16.03 -15.56
N GLU A 188 -10.05 -17.34 -15.35
CA GLU A 188 -10.91 -17.93 -14.32
C GLU A 188 -10.26 -17.85 -12.93
N PHE A 189 -8.93 -17.74 -12.85
CA PHE A 189 -8.18 -17.72 -11.61
C PHE A 189 -7.29 -16.48 -11.57
N SER A 190 -7.38 -15.74 -10.47
CA SER A 190 -6.51 -14.61 -10.20
C SER A 190 -5.18 -15.07 -9.61
N GLU A 191 -4.18 -14.19 -9.73
CA GLU A 191 -2.89 -14.33 -9.09
C GLU A 191 -2.85 -13.51 -7.80
N GLU A 192 -2.37 -14.09 -6.70
CA GLU A 192 -2.07 -13.35 -5.48
C GLU A 192 -1.02 -12.28 -5.79
N HIS A 193 -1.32 -11.02 -5.48
CA HIS A 193 -0.45 -9.92 -5.86
C HIS A 193 -0.54 -8.76 -4.89
N SER A 194 0.62 -8.19 -4.54
CA SER A 194 0.68 -7.02 -3.68
C SER A 194 0.97 -5.75 -4.47
N PHE A 195 0.23 -4.71 -4.17
CA PHE A 195 0.29 -3.41 -4.85
C PHE A 195 -0.02 -2.28 -3.85
N ILE A 196 0.13 -1.04 -4.30
CA ILE A 196 -0.11 0.15 -3.49
C ILE A 196 -1.34 0.88 -4.01
N ILE A 197 -2.23 1.27 -3.09
CA ILE A 197 -3.33 2.19 -3.38
C ILE A 197 -2.87 3.60 -3.03
N ILE A 198 -2.90 4.51 -4.01
CA ILE A 198 -2.55 5.92 -3.84
C ILE A 198 -3.80 6.78 -3.97
N ARG A 199 -4.03 7.66 -3.00
CA ARG A 199 -5.21 8.53 -2.95
C ARG A 199 -4.76 9.98 -3.16
N GLN A 200 -5.25 10.61 -4.23
CA GLN A 200 -4.92 11.98 -4.60
C GLN A 200 -6.21 12.75 -4.90
N GLY A 201 -6.67 13.53 -3.92
CA GLY A 201 -7.96 14.21 -4.03
C GLY A 201 -9.10 13.19 -4.07
N ASP A 202 -9.92 13.24 -5.12
CA ASP A 202 -11.02 12.32 -5.41
C ASP A 202 -10.61 11.10 -6.25
N LYS A 203 -9.32 11.01 -6.62
CA LYS A 203 -8.80 9.93 -7.48
C LYS A 203 -8.08 8.87 -6.67
N VAL A 204 -8.27 7.63 -7.12
CA VAL A 204 -7.55 6.46 -6.63
C VAL A 204 -6.70 5.90 -7.78
N TYR A 205 -5.43 5.65 -7.49
CA TYR A 205 -4.52 4.97 -8.40
C TYR A 205 -4.02 3.67 -7.78
N ILE A 206 -3.81 2.69 -8.64
CA ILE A 206 -3.08 1.47 -8.27
C ILE A 206 -1.65 1.64 -8.78
N TYR A 207 -0.69 1.59 -7.87
CA TYR A 207 0.72 1.54 -8.19
C TYR A 207 1.25 0.12 -7.96
N ASP A 208 1.79 -0.47 -9.02
CA ASP A 208 2.40 -1.80 -9.00
C ASP A 208 3.93 -1.66 -9.12
N PRO A 209 4.66 -1.55 -8.00
CA PRO A 209 6.10 -1.38 -8.02
C PRO A 209 6.86 -2.64 -8.47
N ALA A 210 6.22 -3.81 -8.47
CA ALA A 210 6.83 -5.07 -8.85
C ALA A 210 6.80 -5.33 -10.36
N ASN A 211 5.89 -4.66 -11.09
CA ASN A 211 5.74 -4.81 -12.53
C ASN A 211 5.92 -3.48 -13.29
N PRO A 212 7.10 -2.84 -13.22
CA PRO A 212 7.33 -1.55 -13.88
C PRO A 212 7.09 -1.61 -15.39
N THR A 213 6.61 -0.51 -15.95
CA THR A 213 6.33 -0.40 -17.38
C THR A 213 7.63 -0.22 -18.16
N SER A 214 7.99 -1.21 -18.99
CA SER A 214 9.16 -1.11 -19.86
C SER A 214 8.89 -0.25 -21.09
N THR A 215 9.74 0.74 -21.33
CA THR A 215 9.69 1.65 -22.49
C THR A 215 11.05 1.69 -23.20
N THR A 216 11.12 2.32 -24.37
CA THR A 216 12.40 2.57 -25.07
C THR A 216 13.35 3.47 -24.28
N SER A 217 12.83 4.26 -23.33
CA SER A 217 13.62 5.16 -22.47
C SER A 217 13.95 4.56 -21.10
N GLY A 218 13.59 3.28 -20.86
CA GLY A 218 13.83 2.57 -19.61
C GLY A 218 12.55 2.11 -18.92
N LYS A 219 12.68 1.65 -17.67
CA LYS A 219 11.57 1.24 -16.81
C LYS A 219 10.92 2.47 -16.16
N PHE A 220 9.59 2.56 -16.28
CA PHE A 220 8.73 3.59 -15.70
C PHE A 220 7.84 2.99 -14.61
N PRO A 221 7.31 3.80 -13.67
CA PRO A 221 6.39 3.30 -12.66
C PRO A 221 5.13 2.74 -13.32
N SER A 222 4.65 1.59 -12.85
CA SER A 222 3.41 1.00 -13.31
C SER A 222 2.25 1.56 -12.50
N LEU A 223 1.61 2.59 -13.04
CA LEU A 223 0.53 3.32 -12.39
C LEU A 223 -0.75 3.16 -13.22
N TYR A 224 -1.85 2.86 -12.55
CA TYR A 224 -3.14 2.58 -13.19
C TYR A 224 -4.21 3.51 -12.65
N THR A 225 -5.06 4.00 -13.54
CA THR A 225 -6.36 4.59 -13.20
C THR A 225 -7.42 3.50 -13.13
N THR A 226 -8.40 3.65 -12.25
CA THR A 226 -9.51 2.70 -12.12
C THR A 226 -10.79 3.22 -12.79
N GLU A 227 -11.56 2.32 -13.42
CA GLU A 227 -12.85 2.69 -14.03
C GLU A 227 -13.98 2.80 -13.00
N ALA A 228 -13.87 2.08 -11.88
CA ALA A 228 -14.72 2.21 -10.70
C ALA A 228 -13.92 2.75 -9.51
N ASN A 229 -14.60 3.24 -8.47
CA ASN A 229 -13.94 3.64 -7.22
C ASN A 229 -13.46 2.38 -6.48
N PHE A 230 -12.14 2.17 -6.46
CA PHE A 230 -11.54 0.98 -5.86
C PHE A 230 -11.91 0.80 -4.38
N ASP A 231 -11.82 1.88 -3.59
CA ASP A 231 -12.11 1.84 -2.15
C ASP A 231 -13.57 1.44 -1.88
N GLU A 232 -14.51 2.01 -2.64
CA GLU A 232 -15.93 1.67 -2.51
C GLU A 232 -16.21 0.21 -2.90
N GLU A 233 -15.57 -0.28 -3.95
CA GLU A 233 -15.78 -1.64 -4.45
C GLU A 233 -15.24 -2.70 -3.49
N VAL A 234 -14.05 -2.50 -2.91
CA VAL A 234 -13.48 -3.45 -1.93
C VAL A 234 -14.17 -3.38 -0.58
N ALA A 235 -14.70 -2.21 -0.19
CA ALA A 235 -15.46 -2.04 1.06
C ALA A 235 -16.78 -2.82 1.09
N LYS A 236 -17.28 -3.30 -0.06
CA LYS A 236 -18.49 -4.14 -0.13
C LYS A 236 -18.32 -5.53 0.51
N GLY A 237 -17.09 -5.92 0.87
CA GLY A 237 -16.83 -7.16 1.60
C GLY A 237 -17.18 -8.42 0.80
N GLN A 238 -17.01 -8.37 -0.52
CA GLN A 238 -17.26 -9.49 -1.44
C GLN A 238 -16.17 -9.57 -2.49
N LYS A 239 -16.06 -10.72 -3.16
CA LYS A 239 -15.15 -10.88 -4.30
C LYS A 239 -15.42 -9.81 -5.35
N ARG A 240 -14.41 -9.01 -5.65
CA ARG A 240 -14.54 -7.91 -6.59
C ARG A 240 -13.19 -7.55 -7.19
N PHE A 241 -13.20 -7.28 -8.49
CA PHE A 241 -12.06 -6.80 -9.25
C PHE A 241 -12.47 -5.53 -9.99
N VAL A 242 -11.63 -4.51 -9.91
CA VAL A 242 -11.84 -3.23 -10.59
C VAL A 242 -10.96 -3.19 -11.83
N THR A 243 -11.57 -2.84 -12.95
CA THR A 243 -10.87 -2.60 -14.21
C THR A 243 -9.93 -1.42 -14.04
N ALA A 244 -8.65 -1.66 -14.29
CA ALA A 244 -7.59 -0.69 -14.15
C ALA A 244 -6.82 -0.57 -15.46
N ARG A 245 -6.54 0.66 -15.90
CA ARG A 245 -5.81 0.94 -17.13
C ARG A 245 -4.49 1.64 -16.82
N ASN A 246 -3.39 1.04 -17.25
CA ASN A 246 -2.06 1.60 -17.05
C ASN A 246 -1.91 2.92 -17.81
N ILE A 247 -1.46 3.97 -17.14
CA ILE A 247 -1.45 5.33 -17.70
C ILE A 247 -0.48 5.48 -18.89
N LEU A 248 0.59 4.67 -18.96
CA LEU A 248 1.60 4.73 -20.01
C LEU A 248 1.33 3.71 -21.12
N SER A 249 1.27 2.42 -20.76
CA SER A 249 1.13 1.34 -21.73
C SER A 249 -0.29 1.16 -22.26
N LYS A 250 -1.29 1.78 -21.61
CA LYS A 250 -2.73 1.63 -21.89
C LYS A 250 -3.25 0.19 -21.75
N LYS A 251 -2.44 -0.73 -21.25
CA LYS A 251 -2.85 -2.11 -20.95
C LYS A 251 -3.84 -2.11 -19.79
N GLU A 252 -4.79 -3.03 -19.86
CA GLU A 252 -5.75 -3.28 -18.81
C GLU A 252 -5.27 -4.43 -17.92
N ALA A 253 -5.63 -4.33 -16.65
CA ALA A 253 -5.53 -5.38 -15.66
C ALA A 253 -6.68 -5.20 -14.67
N PHE A 254 -7.03 -6.23 -13.91
CA PHE A 254 -8.15 -6.20 -13.00
C PHE A 254 -7.64 -6.50 -11.60
N TYR A 255 -7.63 -5.51 -10.74
CA TYR A 255 -7.10 -5.63 -9.38
C TYR A 255 -8.23 -5.69 -8.37
N GLY A 256 -8.08 -6.46 -7.30
CA GLY A 256 -9.10 -6.49 -6.26
C GLY A 256 -8.87 -7.53 -5.19
N VAL A 257 -9.98 -8.13 -4.74
CA VAL A 257 -10.02 -9.05 -3.61
C VAL A 257 -10.70 -10.37 -3.98
N ASN A 258 -10.12 -11.48 -3.54
CA ASN A 258 -10.61 -12.84 -3.78
C ASN A 258 -10.46 -13.72 -2.53
N ASN A 259 -11.09 -14.89 -2.57
CA ASN A 259 -10.99 -15.93 -1.55
C ASN A 259 -10.42 -17.25 -2.13
N GLY A 260 -9.58 -17.15 -3.16
CA GLY A 260 -8.97 -18.30 -3.84
C GLY A 260 -9.92 -19.14 -4.70
N THR A 261 -11.12 -18.65 -5.01
CA THR A 261 -12.08 -19.36 -5.88
C THR A 261 -12.23 -18.68 -7.24
N ASN A 262 -12.86 -19.37 -8.19
CA ASN A 262 -12.99 -18.95 -9.59
C ASN A 262 -13.65 -17.57 -9.73
N VAL A 263 -13.21 -16.81 -10.72
CA VAL A 263 -13.72 -15.49 -11.08
C VAL A 263 -14.66 -15.61 -12.27
N TRP A 264 -15.92 -15.24 -12.09
CA TRP A 264 -16.86 -14.99 -13.18
C TRP A 264 -16.84 -13.50 -13.52
N ALA A 265 -16.28 -13.15 -14.69
CA ALA A 265 -16.12 -11.77 -15.13
C ALA A 265 -17.40 -10.94 -14.94
N GLU A 266 -18.55 -11.48 -15.32
CA GLU A 266 -19.80 -10.70 -15.41
C GLU A 266 -20.44 -10.45 -14.04
N LYS A 267 -19.92 -11.11 -13.00
CA LYS A 267 -20.36 -10.94 -11.63
C LYS A 267 -19.34 -10.17 -10.79
N HIS A 268 -18.06 -10.41 -11.03
CA HIS A 268 -16.99 -9.99 -10.12
C HIS A 268 -16.15 -8.84 -10.66
N ILE A 269 -16.10 -8.61 -11.97
CA ILE A 269 -15.35 -7.51 -12.57
C ILE A 269 -16.28 -6.31 -12.79
N VAL A 270 -15.84 -5.14 -12.38
CA VAL A 270 -16.51 -3.85 -12.57
C VAL A 270 -15.59 -2.81 -13.19
#